data_AF-A0A6N9SKC5-F1
#
_entry.id   AF-A0A6N9SKC5-F1
#
_cell.length_a   1.000
_cell.length_b   1.000
_cell.length_c   1.000
_cell.angle_alpha   90.00
_cell.angle_beta   90.00
_cell.angle_gamma   90.00
#
_symmetry.space_group_name_H-M   'P 1'
#
loop_
_entity.id
_entity.type
_entity.pdbx_description
1 polymer ?
#
loop_
_entity_poly.entity_id
_entity_poly.type
_entity_poly.pdbx_seq_one_letter_code
_entity_poly.pdbx_strand_id
1 'polypeptide(L)'
;FRFVCQNGCVCGQSLGEVRVPHRGNVVEKVIEGAYEVVGVFDRIEEKRDAMQSLVLPPPARQALAQAALTYRYGDEHQPVTTADILTPRRR
;
A
#
# COMPACT_ATOMS: atom_id res chain seq x y z
N PHE A 1 12.46 -4.05 6.54
CA PHE A 1 11.76 -2.78 6.30
C PHE A 1 10.27 -3.10 6.11
N ARG A 2 9.35 -2.57 6.93
CA ARG A 2 7.91 -2.90 6.84
C ARG A 2 7.18 -1.65 6.37
N PHE A 3 6.58 -1.74 5.19
CA PHE A 3 5.92 -0.63 4.50
C PHE A 3 4.94 0.10 5.43
N VAL A 4 5.14 1.40 5.59
CA VAL A 4 4.29 2.26 6.39
C VAL A 4 3.16 2.72 5.49
N CYS A 5 1.97 2.20 5.76
CA CYS A 5 0.73 2.74 5.25
C CYS A 5 -0.15 3.01 6.46
N GLN A 6 -0.35 4.28 6.80
CA GLN A 6 -1.23 4.69 7.89
C GLN A 6 -2.71 4.41 7.60
N ASN A 7 -3.05 3.91 6.41
CA ASN A 7 -4.42 3.64 5.96
C ASN A 7 -4.68 2.17 5.54
N GLY A 8 -3.79 1.22 5.83
CA GLY A 8 -3.98 -0.20 5.47
C GLY A 8 -4.03 -0.54 3.97
N CYS A 9 -4.12 0.43 3.06
CA CYS A 9 -3.89 0.27 1.63
C CYS A 9 -2.40 0.12 1.33
N VAL A 10 -1.83 -1.02 1.68
CA VAL A 10 -0.57 -1.47 1.08
C VAL A 10 -0.96 -2.13 -0.25
N CYS A 11 -0.71 -1.45 -1.37
CA CYS A 11 -0.56 -2.17 -2.64
C CYS A 11 0.54 -3.22 -2.43
N GLY A 12 0.22 -4.49 -2.69
CA GLY A 12 1.12 -5.62 -2.46
C GLY A 12 2.52 -5.40 -3.05
N GLN A 13 3.52 -6.01 -2.41
CA GLN A 13 4.96 -5.84 -2.63
C GLN A 13 5.49 -6.34 -3.99
N SER A 14 4.71 -6.24 -5.07
CA SER A 14 5.11 -6.72 -6.40
C SER A 14 4.89 -5.68 -7.50
N LEU A 15 4.73 -4.40 -7.16
CA LEU A 15 4.76 -3.34 -8.16
C LEU A 15 6.22 -3.02 -8.50
N GLY A 16 6.72 -3.61 -9.59
CA GLY A 16 8.09 -3.39 -10.10
C GLY A 16 9.13 -4.43 -9.68
N GLU A 17 8.74 -5.64 -9.26
CA GLU A 17 9.70 -6.71 -8.97
C GLU A 17 10.32 -7.25 -10.27
N VAL A 18 11.51 -6.77 -10.63
CA VAL A 18 12.25 -7.27 -11.80
C VAL A 18 13.09 -8.48 -11.39
N ARG A 19 12.80 -9.64 -11.99
CA ARG A 19 13.58 -10.87 -11.79
C ARG A 19 14.54 -11.07 -12.95
N VAL A 20 15.83 -10.85 -12.69
CA VAL A 20 16.87 -11.08 -13.70
C VAL A 20 17.42 -12.51 -13.56
N PRO A 21 17.32 -13.36 -14.61
CA PRO A 21 17.96 -14.66 -14.60
C PRO A 21 19.49 -14.51 -14.61
N HIS A 22 20.20 -15.31 -13.81
CA HIS A 22 21.66 -15.30 -13.70
C HIS A 22 22.39 -16.03 -14.85
N ARG A 23 21.70 -16.24 -15.99
CA ARG A 23 22.24 -16.87 -17.21
C ARG A 23 21.75 -16.10 -18.44
N GLY A 24 22.62 -15.98 -19.46
CA GLY A 24 22.37 -15.21 -20.69
C GLY A 24 22.99 -13.81 -20.63
N ASN A 25 22.44 -12.84 -21.39
CA ASN A 25 22.90 -11.45 -21.37
C ASN A 25 22.44 -10.72 -20.10
N VAL A 26 23.15 -10.97 -18.99
CA VAL A 26 22.79 -10.46 -17.66
C VAL A 26 22.87 -8.93 -17.61
N VAL A 27 23.89 -8.34 -18.25
CA VAL A 27 24.15 -6.89 -18.17
C VAL A 27 23.01 -6.09 -18.79
N GLU A 28 22.60 -6.45 -20.00
CA GLU A 28 21.50 -5.78 -20.73
C GLU A 28 20.17 -5.88 -19.96
N LYS A 29 19.86 -7.07 -19.42
CA LYS A 29 18.64 -7.30 -18.64
C LYS A 29 18.61 -6.56 -17.29
N VAL A 30 19.76 -6.34 -16.66
CA VAL A 30 19.85 -5.50 -15.46
C VAL A 30 19.62 -4.03 -15.81
N ILE A 31 20.16 -3.57 -16.94
CA ILE A 31 20.00 -2.18 -17.40
C ILE A 31 18.53 -1.91 -17.75
N GLU A 32 17.89 -2.78 -18.52
CA GLU A 32 16.45 -2.68 -18.83
C GLU A 32 15.60 -2.68 -17.55
N GLY A 33 15.88 -3.63 -16.63
CA GLY A 33 15.20 -3.71 -15.35
C GLY A 33 15.30 -2.44 -14.50
N ALA A 34 16.45 -1.76 -14.54
CA ALA A 34 16.63 -0.50 -13.83
C ALA A 34 15.78 0.63 -14.44
N TYR A 35 15.67 0.72 -15.77
CA TYR A 35 14.83 1.71 -16.43
C TYR A 35 13.33 1.47 -16.20
N GLU A 36 12.89 0.20 -16.22
CA GLU A 36 11.50 -0.15 -15.91
C GLU A 36 11.11 0.26 -14.48
N VAL A 37 12.00 0.01 -13.51
CA VAL A 37 11.77 0.39 -12.11
C VAL A 37 11.68 1.91 -11.96
N VAL A 38 12.56 2.68 -12.61
CA VAL A 38 12.51 4.15 -12.60
C VAL A 38 11.17 4.68 -13.15
N GLY A 39 10.68 4.11 -14.25
CA GLY A 39 9.39 4.52 -14.83
C GLY A 39 8.16 4.19 -13.98
N VAL A 40 8.28 3.25 -13.03
CA VAL A 40 7.19 2.88 -12.11
C VAL A 40 7.13 3.82 -10.90
N PHE A 41 8.23 4.46 -10.51
CA PHE A 41 8.27 5.34 -9.34
C PHE A 41 7.37 6.57 -9.47
N ASP A 42 7.33 7.22 -10.63
CA ASP A 42 6.48 8.40 -10.85
C ASP A 42 5.00 8.07 -10.62
N ARG A 43 4.55 6.91 -11.09
CA ARG A 43 3.18 6.43 -10.87
C ARG A 43 2.90 6.15 -9.41
N ILE A 44 3.88 5.63 -8.67
CA ILE A 44 3.72 5.38 -7.23
C ILE A 44 3.61 6.70 -6.47
N GLU A 45 4.45 7.67 -6.81
CA GLU A 45 4.43 8.99 -6.19
C GLU A 45 3.11 9.71 -6.46
N GLU A 46 2.64 9.72 -7.72
CA GLU A 46 1.35 10.30 -8.09
C GLU A 46 0.19 9.66 -7.30
N LYS A 47 0.15 8.32 -7.19
CA LYS A 47 -0.89 7.63 -6.41
C LYS A 47 -0.78 7.90 -4.91
N ARG A 48 0.45 7.98 -4.37
CA ARG A 48 0.68 8.37 -2.98
C ARG A 48 0.14 9.76 -2.70
N ASP A 49 0.46 10.72 -3.55
CA ASP A 49 0.09 12.13 -3.38
C ASP A 49 -1.43 12.32 -3.54
N ALA A 50 -2.04 11.62 -4.50
CA ALA A 50 -3.49 11.58 -4.65
C ALA A 50 -4.18 11.03 -3.39
N MET A 51 -3.64 9.96 -2.78
CA MET A 51 -4.19 9.40 -1.54
C MET A 51 -3.92 10.29 -0.32
N GLN A 52 -2.78 10.97 -0.25
CA GLN A 52 -2.44 11.86 0.87
C GLN A 52 -3.22 13.18 0.84
N SER A 53 -3.51 13.72 -0.35
CA SER A 53 -4.28 14.95 -0.50
C SER A 53 -5.74 14.81 -0.04
N LEU A 54 -6.28 13.58 0.00
CA LEU A 54 -7.64 13.30 0.45
C LEU A 54 -7.70 13.14 1.97
N VAL A 55 -7.91 14.24 2.69
CA VAL A 55 -8.12 14.21 4.14
C VAL A 55 -9.60 14.00 4.47
N LEU A 56 -9.93 12.88 5.10
CA LEU A 56 -11.30 12.57 5.50
C LEU A 56 -11.71 13.32 6.78
N PRO A 57 -12.90 13.96 6.80
CA PRO A 57 -13.46 14.52 8.03
C PRO A 57 -13.78 13.40 9.03
N PRO A 58 -13.86 13.70 10.34
CA PRO A 58 -14.09 12.70 11.38
C PRO A 58 -15.23 11.69 11.12
N PRO A 59 -16.44 12.09 10.70
CA PRO A 59 -17.53 11.13 10.43
C PRO A 59 -17.22 10.20 9.24
N ALA A 60 -16.60 10.72 8.18
CA ALA A 60 -16.22 9.89 7.02
C ALA A 60 -15.13 8.87 7.38
N ARG A 61 -14.22 9.25 8.28
CA ARG A 61 -13.17 8.34 8.77
C ARG A 61 -13.74 7.18 9.59
N GLN A 62 -14.74 7.46 10.42
CA GLN A 62 -15.47 6.43 11.17
C GLN A 62 -16.24 5.49 10.24
N ALA A 63 -16.94 6.04 9.24
CA ALA A 63 -17.65 5.24 8.24
C ALA A 63 -16.69 4.32 7.46
N LEU A 64 -15.53 4.84 7.05
CA LEU A 64 -14.51 4.04 6.39
C LEU A 64 -13.96 2.92 7.28
N ALA A 65 -13.66 3.22 8.55
CA ALA A 65 -13.19 2.21 9.51
C ALA A 65 -14.22 1.10 9.73
N GLN A 66 -15.51 1.46 9.81
CA GLN A 66 -16.59 0.49 9.93
C GLN A 66 -16.71 -0.39 8.67
N ALA A 67 -16.68 0.23 7.48
CA ALA A 67 -16.72 -0.51 6.22
C ALA A 67 -15.52 -1.47 6.10
N ALA A 68 -14.33 -1.06 6.53
CA ALA A 68 -13.14 -1.90 6.53
C ALA A 68 -13.25 -3.11 7.48
N LEU A 69 -13.86 -2.93 8.67
CA LEU A 69 -14.13 -4.02 9.61
C LEU A 69 -15.10 -5.04 9.01
N THR A 70 -16.22 -4.56 8.49
CA THR A 70 -17.23 -5.41 7.87
C THR A 70 -16.66 -6.11 6.63
N TYR A 71 -15.82 -5.45 5.83
CA TYR A 71 -15.17 -6.10 4.69
C TYR A 71 -14.22 -7.24 5.11
N ARG A 72 -13.49 -7.07 6.22
CA ARG A 72 -12.49 -8.04 6.66
C ARG A 72 -13.08 -9.22 7.45
N TYR A 73 -14.03 -8.94 8.33
CA TYR A 73 -14.55 -9.90 9.30
C TYR A 73 -16.03 -10.24 9.07
N GLY A 74 -16.72 -9.55 8.14
CA GLY A 74 -18.16 -9.71 7.97
C GLY A 74 -18.93 -9.38 9.25
N ASP A 75 -19.97 -10.18 9.50
CA ASP A 75 -20.79 -10.14 10.72
C ASP A 75 -20.24 -11.06 11.84
N GLU A 76 -19.06 -11.66 11.64
CA GLU A 76 -18.41 -12.50 12.65
C GLU A 76 -17.77 -11.66 13.77
N HIS A 77 -17.23 -12.34 14.78
CA HIS A 77 -16.55 -11.69 15.89
C HIS A 77 -15.36 -10.83 15.42
N GLN A 78 -15.44 -9.53 15.71
CA GLN A 78 -14.41 -8.55 15.36
C GLN A 78 -13.45 -8.35 16.55
N PRO A 79 -12.16 -8.73 16.43
CA PRO A 79 -11.20 -8.66 17.53
C PRO A 79 -10.66 -7.24 17.80
N VAL A 80 -11.10 -6.25 17.02
CA VAL A 80 -10.66 -4.86 17.08
C VAL A 80 -11.85 -3.94 16.83
N THR A 81 -11.89 -2.79 17.51
CA THR A 81 -12.94 -1.79 17.33
C THR A 81 -12.58 -0.78 16.23
N THR A 82 -13.56 0.00 15.78
CA THR A 82 -13.33 1.12 14.86
C THR A 82 -12.33 2.14 15.44
N ALA A 83 -12.42 2.43 16.74
CA ALA A 83 -11.49 3.33 17.42
C ALA A 83 -10.04 2.79 17.43
N ASP A 84 -9.86 1.48 17.59
CA ASP A 84 -8.54 0.83 17.55
C ASP A 84 -7.90 0.91 16.17
N ILE A 85 -8.71 0.91 15.09
CA ILE A 85 -8.23 1.05 13.71
C ILE A 85 -7.82 2.49 13.41
N LEU A 86 -8.55 3.46 13.96
CA LEU A 86 -8.26 4.88 13.76
C LEU A 86 -7.05 5.37 14.57
N THR A 87 -6.62 4.60 15.57
CA THR A 87 -5.52 4.97 16.45
C THR A 87 -4.20 4.35 15.95
N PRO A 88 -3.16 5.16 15.65
CA PRO A 88 -1.87 4.63 15.24
C PRO A 88 -1.27 3.70 16.31
N ARG A 89 -0.99 2.43 15.97
CA ARG A 89 -0.45 1.43 16.92
C ARG A 89 1.07 1.47 17.08
N ARG A 90 1.78 2.32 16.33
CA ARG A 90 3.24 2.46 16.39
C ARG A 90 3.58 3.94 16.46
N ARG A 91 4.42 4.32 17.43
CA ARG A 91 5.10 5.61 17.50
C ARG A 91 6.42 5.53 16.74
#